data_AF-A0A4P5V9A7-F1
#
_entry.id   AF-A0A4P5V9A7-F1
#
_cell.length_a   1.000
_cell.length_b   1.000
_cell.length_c   1.000
_cell.angle_alpha   90.00
_cell.angle_beta   90.00
_cell.angle_gamma   90.00
#
_symmetry.space_group_name_H-M   'P 1'
#
loop_
_entity.id
_entity.type
_entity.pdbx_description
1 polymer ?
#
loop_
_entity_poly.entity_id
_entity_poly.type
_entity_poly.pdbx_seq_one_letter_code
_entity_poly.pdbx_strand_id
1 'polypeptide(L)'
;MRREERLHRAVIFDGLPRVPVAQTNHPMTMPFSVGEVFLESVSTGVITAEEIAWITAEQASFDRQEEAMVLKLGRLLDDGSIQIGCRLLQA
;
A
#
# COMPACT_ATOMS: atom_id res chain seq x y z
N MET A 1 -1.15 19.79 -26.18
CA MET A 1 -2.35 19.72 -25.33
C MET A 1 -2.61 18.25 -24.98
N ARG A 2 -2.04 17.75 -23.87
CA ARG A 2 -2.39 16.49 -23.18
C ARG A 2 -1.62 16.41 -21.87
N ARG A 3 -2.07 17.11 -20.83
CA ARG A 3 -1.39 17.10 -19.51
C ARG A 3 -2.34 16.91 -18.32
N GLU A 4 -3.63 16.63 -18.54
CA GLU A 4 -4.64 16.67 -17.47
C GLU A 4 -5.32 15.32 -17.14
N GLU A 5 -5.07 14.25 -17.90
CA GLU A 5 -5.72 12.94 -17.64
C GLU A 5 -5.05 12.08 -16.54
N ARG A 6 -4.03 12.59 -15.84
CA ARG A 6 -3.25 11.83 -14.84
C ARG A 6 -3.65 12.09 -13.38
N LEU A 7 -4.71 12.85 -13.13
CA LEU A 7 -5.12 13.26 -11.77
C LEU A 7 -6.13 12.31 -11.09
N HIS A 8 -6.67 11.32 -11.79
CA HIS A 8 -7.65 10.39 -11.21
C HIS A 8 -7.08 9.10 -10.62
N ARG A 9 -5.75 8.88 -10.67
CA ARG A 9 -5.14 7.57 -10.38
C ARG A 9 -4.75 7.33 -8.90
N ALA A 10 -4.89 8.31 -8.02
CA ALA A 10 -4.38 8.24 -6.64
C ALA A 10 -5.45 8.51 -5.56
N VAL A 11 -6.74 8.26 -5.84
CA VAL A 11 -7.81 8.51 -4.85
C VAL A 11 -7.88 7.46 -3.73
N ILE A 12 -7.10 6.38 -3.84
CA ILE A 12 -7.18 5.21 -2.93
C ILE A 12 -6.63 5.53 -1.52
N PHE A 13 -5.72 6.50 -1.42
CA PHE A 13 -5.11 6.92 -0.15
C PHE A 13 -5.16 8.44 0.06
N ASP A 14 -6.00 9.14 -0.71
CA ASP A 14 -6.15 10.59 -0.63
C ASP A 14 -6.84 10.95 0.69
N GLY A 15 -6.02 11.24 1.72
CA GLY A 15 -6.49 11.50 3.08
C GLY A 15 -5.69 10.79 4.18
N LEU A 16 -4.82 9.82 3.84
CA LEU A 16 -3.89 9.28 4.83
C LEU A 16 -2.78 10.31 5.11
N PRO A 17 -2.33 10.45 6.38
CA PRO A 17 -1.21 11.33 6.69
C PRO A 17 -0.03 10.92 5.82
N ARG A 18 0.57 11.89 5.12
CA ARG A 18 1.85 11.70 4.42
C ARG A 18 2.89 11.36 5.47
N VAL A 19 3.07 10.06 5.74
CA VAL A 19 4.07 9.59 6.68
C VAL A 19 5.41 10.01 6.09
N PRO A 20 6.22 10.84 6.78
CA PRO A 20 7.55 11.15 6.29
C PRO A 20 8.30 9.84 6.17
N VAL A 21 8.73 9.48 4.96
CA VAL A 21 9.62 8.36 4.71
C VAL A 21 10.97 8.76 5.32
N ALA A 22 11.08 8.58 6.64
CA ALA A 22 12.37 8.58 7.30
C ALA A 22 13.16 7.46 6.63
N GLN A 23 14.26 7.83 5.99
CA GLN A 23 15.23 6.89 5.45
C GLN A 23 15.85 6.16 6.66
N THR A 24 15.14 5.16 7.19
CA THR A 24 15.67 4.25 8.18
C THR A 24 16.39 3.17 7.41
N ASN A 25 17.68 3.03 7.67
CA ASN A 25 18.48 1.91 7.22
C ASN A 25 17.78 0.59 7.60
N HIS A 26 17.16 -0.09 6.63
CA HIS A 26 16.60 -1.43 6.82
C HIS A 26 17.49 -2.46 6.11
N PRO A 27 18.27 -3.27 6.84
CA PRO A 27 18.94 -4.43 6.28
C PRO A 27 17.94 -5.60 6.13
N MET A 28 16.97 -5.53 5.20
CA MET A 28 16.32 -6.69 4.58
C MET A 28 15.37 -6.25 3.44
N THR A 29 15.92 -5.77 2.32
CA THR A 29 15.16 -5.55 1.08
C THR A 29 14.84 -6.90 0.45
N MET A 30 13.71 -7.51 0.81
CA MET A 30 13.00 -8.34 -0.16
C MET A 30 12.04 -7.43 -0.94
N PRO A 31 11.95 -7.55 -2.27
CA PRO A 31 10.98 -6.77 -3.02
C PRO A 31 9.58 -7.25 -2.64
N PHE A 32 8.89 -6.48 -1.79
CA PHE A 32 7.46 -6.66 -1.60
C PHE A 32 6.79 -6.48 -2.96
N SER A 33 6.12 -7.51 -3.47
CA SER A 33 5.18 -7.32 -4.56
C SER A 33 3.84 -6.83 -4.01
N VAL A 34 3.05 -6.12 -4.82
CA VAL A 34 1.67 -5.76 -4.40
C VAL A 34 0.87 -7.01 -4.04
N GLY A 35 1.10 -8.13 -4.76
CA GLY A 35 0.45 -9.39 -4.48
C GLY A 35 0.80 -9.98 -3.10
N GLU A 36 2.05 -9.85 -2.68
CA GLU A 36 2.51 -10.31 -1.36
C GLU A 36 1.90 -9.48 -0.24
N VAL A 37 1.95 -8.14 -0.36
CA VAL A 37 1.31 -7.22 0.60
C VAL A 37 -0.19 -7.50 0.67
N PHE A 38 -0.84 -7.72 -0.48
CA PHE A 38 -2.26 -8.03 -0.54
C PHE A 38 -2.58 -9.34 0.19
N LEU A 39 -1.83 -10.41 -0.10
CA LEU A 39 -2.07 -11.73 0.49
C LEU A 39 -1.84 -11.71 1.99
N GLU A 40 -0.74 -11.12 2.45
CA GLU A 40 -0.44 -10.96 3.88
C GLU A 40 -1.51 -10.13 4.60
N SER A 41 -1.96 -9.02 3.99
CA SER A 41 -2.99 -8.17 4.58
C SER A 41 -4.34 -8.88 4.68
N VAL A 42 -4.71 -9.67 3.68
CA VAL A 42 -5.96 -10.46 3.70
C VAL A 42 -5.86 -11.63 4.67
N SER A 43 -4.69 -12.29 4.75
CA SER A 43 -4.46 -13.42 5.64
C SER A 43 -4.47 -13.01 7.11
N THR A 44 -3.84 -11.87 7.43
CA THR A 44 -3.70 -11.38 8.81
C THR A 44 -4.83 -10.44 9.24
N GLY A 45 -5.56 -9.87 8.28
CA GLY A 45 -6.51 -8.78 8.52
C GLY A 45 -5.82 -7.44 8.86
N VAL A 46 -4.49 -7.35 8.70
CA VAL A 46 -3.70 -6.18 9.09
C VAL A 46 -2.76 -5.77 7.96
N ILE A 47 -2.78 -4.49 7.60
CA ILE A 47 -1.75 -3.84 6.78
C ILE A 47 -0.92 -2.89 7.65
N THR A 48 0.37 -2.85 7.42
CA THR A 48 1.29 -1.99 8.18
C THR A 48 1.44 -0.61 7.54
N ALA A 49 1.84 0.37 8.34
CA ALA A 49 2.13 1.72 7.84
C ALA A 49 3.31 1.72 6.84
N GLU A 50 4.27 0.81 6.98
CA GLU A 50 5.41 0.67 6.07
C GLU A 50 4.96 0.14 4.70
N GLU A 51 4.07 -0.85 4.67
CA GLU A 51 3.48 -1.35 3.42
C GLU A 51 2.65 -0.29 2.73
N ILE A 52 1.86 0.50 3.46
CA ILE A 52 1.12 1.64 2.90
C ILE A 52 2.08 2.69 2.33
N ALA A 53 3.16 3.02 3.05
CA ALA A 53 4.17 3.96 2.59
C ALA A 53 4.86 3.45 1.31
N TRP A 54 5.15 2.15 1.24
CA TRP A 54 5.70 1.53 0.04
C TRP A 54 4.71 1.58 -1.14
N ILE A 55 3.45 1.17 -0.94
CA ILE A 55 2.40 1.22 -1.96
C ILE A 55 2.24 2.63 -2.52
N THR A 56 2.21 3.64 -1.65
CA THR A 56 2.04 5.05 -2.06
C THR A 56 3.28 5.63 -2.76
N ALA A 57 4.48 5.13 -2.45
CA ALA A 57 5.71 5.50 -3.14
C ALA A 57 5.80 4.85 -4.53
N GLU A 58 5.38 3.58 -4.67
CA GLU A 58 5.56 2.78 -5.88
C GLU A 58 4.33 2.80 -6.82
N GLN A 59 3.21 3.43 -6.42
CA GLN A 59 1.96 3.50 -7.21
C GLN A 59 2.10 3.99 -8.67
N ALA A 60 3.17 4.71 -8.99
CA ALA A 60 3.44 5.20 -10.32
C ALA A 60 3.97 4.11 -11.28
N SER A 61 4.57 3.04 -10.75
CA SER A 61 5.18 1.96 -11.52
C SER A 61 4.28 0.72 -11.64
N PHE A 62 3.19 0.64 -10.86
CA PHE A 62 2.27 -0.49 -10.88
C PHE A 62 1.63 -0.74 -12.25
N ASP A 63 1.53 -2.02 -12.60
CA ASP A 63 0.74 -2.49 -13.72
C ASP A 63 -0.77 -2.51 -13.39
N ARG A 64 -1.61 -2.85 -14.38
CA ARG A 64 -3.07 -2.87 -14.22
C ARG A 64 -3.53 -3.89 -13.16
N GLN A 65 -2.88 -5.04 -13.05
CA GLN A 65 -3.23 -6.07 -12.08
C GLN A 65 -2.88 -5.59 -10.67
N GLU A 66 -1.70 -4.99 -10.50
CA GLU A 66 -1.25 -4.38 -9.26
C GLU A 66 -2.17 -3.24 -8.82
N GLU A 67 -2.55 -2.33 -9.73
CA GLU A 67 -3.53 -1.29 -9.46
C GLU A 67 -4.87 -1.86 -8.98
N ALA A 68 -5.37 -2.92 -9.62
CA ALA A 68 -6.62 -3.56 -9.22
C ALA A 68 -6.53 -4.19 -7.82
N MET A 69 -5.38 -4.75 -7.46
CA MET A 69 -5.12 -5.29 -6.12
C MET A 69 -5.07 -4.19 -5.06
N VAL A 70 -4.36 -3.08 -5.32
CA VAL A 70 -4.32 -1.93 -4.41
C VAL A 70 -5.70 -1.30 -4.25
N LEU A 71 -6.48 -1.18 -5.34
CA LEU A 71 -7.88 -0.72 -5.28
C LEU A 71 -8.74 -1.63 -4.40
N LYS A 72 -8.58 -2.95 -4.52
CA LYS A 72 -9.30 -3.91 -3.68
C LYS A 72 -8.87 -3.78 -2.22
N LEU A 73 -7.58 -3.58 -1.97
CA LEU A 73 -7.03 -3.38 -0.63
C LEU A 73 -7.61 -2.12 0.04
N GLY A 74 -7.71 -1.01 -0.70
CA GLY A 74 -8.37 0.22 -0.22
C GLY A 74 -9.83 -0.02 0.18
N ARG A 75 -10.60 -0.76 -0.63
CA ARG A 75 -12.00 -1.09 -0.28
C ARG A 75 -12.11 -1.96 0.97
N LEU A 76 -11.17 -2.87 1.20
CA LEU A 76 -11.14 -3.70 2.40
C LEU A 76 -10.78 -2.89 3.65
N LEU A 77 -9.96 -1.84 3.49
CA LEU A 77 -9.70 -0.86 4.56
C LEU A 77 -10.95 -0.03 4.87
N ASP A 78 -11.64 0.47 3.84
CA ASP A 78 -12.83 1.31 4.01
C ASP A 78 -13.99 0.56 4.70
N ASP A 79 -14.14 -0.74 4.42
CA ASP A 79 -15.15 -1.61 5.04
C ASP A 79 -14.74 -2.11 6.45
N GLY A 80 -13.48 -1.90 6.85
CA GLY A 80 -12.93 -2.37 8.13
C GLY A 80 -12.58 -3.86 8.16
N SER A 81 -12.66 -4.55 7.02
CA SER A 81 -12.22 -5.94 6.85
C SER A 81 -10.70 -6.11 7.02
N ILE A 82 -9.92 -5.07 6.70
CA ILE A 82 -8.49 -4.95 6.99
C ILE A 82 -8.28 -3.71 7.86
N GLN A 83 -7.40 -3.80 8.84
CA GLN A 83 -7.07 -2.70 9.74
C GLN A 83 -5.62 -2.25 9.55
N ILE A 84 -5.35 -0.97 9.80
CA ILE A 84 -3.98 -0.45 9.85
C ILE A 84 -3.40 -0.81 11.23
N GLY A 85 -2.25 -1.48 11.26
CA GLY A 85 -1.66 -1.94 12.51
C GLY A 85 -0.18 -2.28 12.42
N CYS A 86 0.28 -3.09 13.37
CA CYS A 86 1.64 -3.63 13.39
C CYS A 86 1.58 -5.16 13.41
N ARG A 87 2.48 -5.80 12.66
CA ARG A 87 2.70 -7.25 12.77
C ARG A 87 3.90 -7.46 13.68
N LEU A 88 3.64 -7.90 14.91
CA LEU A 88 4.72 -8.31 15.80
C LEU A 88 5.27 -9.63 15.26
N LEU A 89 6.50 -9.60 14.71
CA LEU A 89 7.26 -10.81 14.45
C LEU A 89 7.39 -11.56 15.79
N GLN A 90 6.65 -12.66 15.94
CA GLN A 90 6.84 -13.54 17.08
C GLN A 90 8.21 -14.23 16.89
N ALA A 91 9.11 -13.95 17.83
CA ALA A 91 10.46 -14.48 17.89
C ALA A 91 10.48 -15.97 18.28
#